data_AF-A0A8H4XA72-F1
#
_entry.id   AF-A0A8H4XA72-F1
#
_cell.length_a   1.000
_cell.length_b   1.000
_cell.length_c   1.000
_cell.angle_alpha   90.00
_cell.angle_beta   90.00
_cell.angle_gamma   90.00
#
_symmetry.space_group_name_H-M   'P 1'
#
loop_
_entity.id
_entity.type
_entity.pdbx_description
1 polymer ?
#
loop_
_entity_poly.entity_id
_entity_poly.type
_entity_poly.pdbx_seq_one_letter_code
_entity_poly.pdbx_strand_id
1 'polypeptide(L)'
;MGTPRTSPSDAPNNMTRAIHTFRIRRLLSRIHTHLYSRPDPRCFGKHNQQIDVQNIRAEIEKWRAEIPPTPSHANEELVLFTTEDWYDLEYNYTILQLYRAQIIDHRAETTDGAFLDCVKAAESICQSYRRQFVGKRQSCTWTALHELFLAGLTYLHCLWTSSAAQEACGYGKANATCNDCIITLVVMAERWDAAAPYREIFIALANRTMSMMSERIVESASRNMTSAGPENHDKEDVTEWMRIVADAGVLQGYNGLLTGLTRD
;
A
#
# COMPACT_ATOMS: atom_id res chain seq x y z
N MET A 1 -17.39 -27.50 20.32
CA MET A 1 -17.87 -27.48 18.93
C MET A 1 -19.21 -26.77 18.91
N GLY A 2 -19.34 -25.64 18.20
CA GLY A 2 -20.63 -24.91 18.11
C GLY A 2 -21.62 -25.62 17.19
N THR A 3 -22.92 -25.35 17.36
CA THR A 3 -23.98 -25.93 16.52
C THR A 3 -23.87 -25.43 15.06
N PRO A 4 -24.04 -26.31 14.05
CA PRO A 4 -24.06 -25.92 12.65
C PRO A 4 -25.22 -24.94 12.38
N ARG A 5 -25.00 -23.98 11.50
CA ARG A 5 -26.07 -23.12 11.00
C ARG A 5 -26.99 -23.93 10.08
N THR A 6 -28.29 -23.71 10.21
CA THR A 6 -29.31 -24.36 9.38
C THR A 6 -29.86 -23.41 8.31
N SER A 7 -29.69 -22.09 8.48
CA SER A 7 -30.12 -21.07 7.54
C SER A 7 -29.06 -19.97 7.31
N PRO A 8 -29.00 -19.36 6.09
CA PRO A 8 -28.22 -18.15 5.82
C PRO A 8 -28.62 -16.93 6.66
N SER A 9 -29.81 -16.92 7.27
CA SER A 9 -30.28 -15.86 8.17
C SER A 9 -29.74 -15.98 9.61
N ASP A 10 -29.20 -17.13 9.99
CA ASP A 10 -28.68 -17.34 11.35
C ASP A 10 -27.47 -16.45 11.65
N ALA A 11 -27.18 -16.18 12.92
CA ALA A 11 -26.01 -15.38 13.29
C ALA A 11 -24.69 -16.03 12.80
N PRO A 12 -23.73 -15.25 12.30
CA PRO A 12 -22.43 -15.79 11.88
C PRO A 12 -21.69 -16.48 13.03
N ASN A 13 -21.24 -17.71 12.78
CA ASN A 13 -20.42 -18.48 13.73
C ASN A 13 -18.96 -18.57 13.24
N ASN A 14 -18.11 -19.20 14.03
CA ASN A 14 -16.68 -19.37 13.68
C ASN A 14 -16.49 -20.08 12.33
N MET A 15 -17.38 -21.00 11.96
CA MET A 15 -17.34 -21.67 10.65
C MET A 15 -17.66 -20.71 9.51
N THR A 16 -18.64 -19.81 9.67
CA THR A 16 -18.94 -18.75 8.68
C THR A 16 -17.68 -17.90 8.41
N ARG A 17 -16.96 -17.50 9.46
CA ARG A 17 -15.74 -16.69 9.35
C ARG A 17 -14.57 -17.47 8.73
N ALA A 18 -14.41 -18.74 9.10
CA ALA A 18 -13.41 -19.62 8.51
C ALA A 18 -13.66 -19.83 7.00
N ILE A 19 -14.90 -20.11 6.60
CA ILE A 19 -15.28 -20.20 5.18
C ILE A 19 -14.97 -18.89 4.45
N HIS A 20 -15.30 -17.74 5.05
CA HIS A 20 -15.00 -16.44 4.46
C HIS A 20 -13.49 -16.20 4.28
N THR A 21 -12.69 -16.64 5.24
CA THR A 21 -11.22 -16.65 5.17
C THR A 21 -10.71 -17.53 4.03
N PHE A 22 -11.24 -18.74 3.88
CA PHE A 22 -10.84 -19.62 2.76
C PHE A 22 -11.20 -19.05 1.39
N ARG A 23 -12.29 -18.28 1.29
CA ARG A 23 -12.67 -17.63 0.03
C ARG A 23 -11.64 -16.64 -0.46
N ILE A 24 -11.09 -15.78 0.40
CA ILE A 24 -10.05 -14.82 -0.01
C ILE A 24 -8.74 -15.53 -0.38
N ARG A 25 -8.36 -16.58 0.36
CA ARG A 25 -7.19 -17.41 0.02
C ARG A 25 -7.35 -18.11 -1.34
N ARG A 26 -8.57 -18.55 -1.68
CA ARG A 26 -8.88 -19.09 -3.02
C ARG A 26 -8.80 -18.04 -4.12
N LEU A 27 -9.21 -16.80 -3.85
CA LEU A 27 -9.03 -15.69 -4.80
C LEU A 27 -7.55 -15.39 -5.05
N LEU A 28 -6.73 -15.31 -3.99
CA LEU A 28 -5.28 -15.17 -4.10
C LEU A 28 -4.63 -16.31 -4.92
N SER A 29 -5.03 -17.56 -4.66
CA SER A 29 -4.54 -18.71 -5.44
C SER A 29 -4.92 -18.60 -6.92
N ARG A 30 -6.13 -18.16 -7.24
CA ARG A 30 -6.56 -17.92 -8.63
C ARG A 30 -5.74 -16.81 -9.27
N ILE A 31 -5.53 -15.69 -8.59
CA ILE A 31 -4.68 -14.60 -9.07
C ILE A 31 -3.30 -15.14 -9.45
N HIS A 32 -2.66 -15.93 -8.57
CA HIS A 32 -1.37 -16.55 -8.86
C HIS A 32 -1.41 -17.47 -10.08
N THR A 33 -2.38 -18.38 -10.15
CA THR A 33 -2.48 -19.34 -11.27
C THR A 33 -2.77 -18.67 -12.60
N HIS A 34 -3.61 -17.63 -12.64
CA HIS A 34 -4.00 -16.97 -13.88
C HIS A 34 -3.02 -15.90 -14.35
N LEU A 35 -2.41 -15.15 -13.42
CA LEU A 35 -1.60 -13.97 -13.76
C LEU A 35 -0.09 -14.19 -13.59
N TYR A 36 0.34 -15.13 -12.76
CA TYR A 36 1.76 -15.35 -12.45
C TYR A 36 2.30 -16.69 -12.95
N SER A 37 1.46 -17.72 -13.05
CA SER A 37 1.83 -19.00 -13.67
C SER A 37 1.70 -18.90 -15.19
N ARG A 38 2.80 -18.62 -15.89
CA ARG A 38 2.84 -18.60 -17.36
C ARG A 38 2.44 -19.97 -17.94
N PRO A 39 1.37 -20.08 -18.75
CA PRO A 39 1.16 -21.24 -19.63
C PRO A 39 2.12 -21.17 -20.83
N ASP A 40 2.42 -22.30 -21.45
CA ASP A 40 3.21 -22.38 -22.69
C ASP A 40 2.70 -21.34 -23.72
N PRO A 41 3.57 -20.48 -24.28
CA PRO A 41 3.19 -19.46 -25.27
C PRO A 41 2.50 -20.01 -26.52
N ARG A 42 2.50 -21.34 -26.72
CA ARG A 42 1.78 -22.03 -27.80
C ARG A 42 0.29 -22.28 -27.52
N CYS A 43 -0.18 -22.10 -26.28
CA CYS A 43 -1.55 -22.48 -25.88
C CYS A 43 -2.53 -21.30 -25.72
N PHE A 44 -2.07 -20.06 -25.75
CA PHE A 44 -2.95 -18.90 -25.60
C PHE A 44 -3.02 -18.09 -26.89
N GLY A 45 -4.18 -18.24 -27.58
CA GLY A 45 -4.74 -17.09 -28.29
C GLY A 45 -4.91 -15.93 -27.31
N LYS A 46 -5.12 -14.71 -27.81
CA LYS A 46 -5.36 -13.48 -27.02
C LYS A 46 -6.60 -13.61 -26.10
N HIS A 47 -6.58 -14.53 -25.14
CA HIS A 47 -7.56 -14.61 -24.08
C HIS A 47 -7.39 -13.33 -23.29
N ASN A 48 -8.48 -12.59 -23.16
CA ASN A 48 -8.44 -11.21 -22.74
C ASN A 48 -8.14 -11.16 -21.24
N GLN A 49 -6.85 -11.18 -20.87
CA GLN A 49 -6.35 -11.08 -19.49
C GLN A 49 -7.05 -9.95 -18.71
N GLN A 50 -7.47 -8.90 -19.40
CA GLN A 50 -8.27 -7.81 -18.85
C GLN A 50 -9.65 -8.25 -18.35
N ILE A 51 -10.35 -9.15 -19.06
CA ILE A 51 -11.63 -9.71 -18.62
C ILE A 51 -11.43 -10.55 -17.36
N ASP A 52 -10.37 -11.36 -17.31
CA ASP A 52 -10.06 -12.17 -16.11
C ASP A 52 -9.77 -11.27 -14.90
N VAL A 53 -9.00 -10.20 -15.09
CA VAL A 53 -8.73 -9.20 -14.05
C VAL A 53 -10.04 -8.55 -13.56
N GLN A 54 -10.91 -8.13 -14.48
CA GLN A 54 -12.19 -7.49 -14.12
C GLN A 54 -13.12 -8.45 -13.38
N ASN A 55 -13.21 -9.71 -13.83
CA ASN A 55 -14.00 -10.75 -13.17
C ASN A 55 -13.48 -11.02 -11.76
N ILE A 56 -12.17 -11.20 -11.60
CA ILE A 56 -11.56 -11.40 -10.28
C ILE A 56 -11.78 -10.16 -9.41
N ARG A 57 -11.68 -8.94 -9.95
CA ARG A 57 -11.96 -7.72 -9.19
C ARG A 57 -13.38 -7.70 -8.65
N ALA A 58 -14.37 -8.01 -9.49
CA ALA A 58 -15.77 -8.08 -9.08
C ALA A 58 -16.00 -9.13 -7.97
N GLU A 59 -15.30 -10.27 -8.04
CA GLU A 59 -15.36 -11.28 -6.98
C GLU A 59 -14.74 -10.82 -5.65
N ILE A 60 -13.66 -10.01 -5.70
CA ILE A 60 -13.05 -9.41 -4.50
C ILE A 60 -14.03 -8.41 -3.86
N GLU A 61 -14.69 -7.56 -4.66
CA GLU A 61 -15.70 -6.62 -4.14
C GLU A 61 -16.90 -7.35 -3.54
N LYS A 62 -17.35 -8.42 -4.19
CA LYS A 62 -18.41 -9.28 -3.64
C LYS A 62 -17.97 -9.91 -2.31
N TRP A 63 -16.74 -10.41 -2.24
CA TRP A 63 -16.20 -10.94 -0.98
C TRP A 63 -16.19 -9.87 0.11
N ARG A 64 -15.73 -8.65 -0.19
CA ARG A 64 -15.71 -7.51 0.74
C ARG A 64 -17.10 -7.17 1.27
N ALA A 65 -18.13 -7.16 0.42
CA ALA A 65 -19.51 -6.86 0.81
C ALA A 65 -20.15 -7.96 1.69
N GLU A 66 -19.62 -9.19 1.64
CA GLU A 66 -20.14 -10.34 2.37
C GLU A 66 -19.36 -10.64 3.67
N ILE A 67 -18.54 -9.69 4.15
CA ILE A 67 -17.80 -9.84 5.42
C ILE A 67 -18.80 -10.01 6.57
N PRO A 68 -18.69 -11.10 7.37
CA PRO A 68 -19.58 -11.30 8.51
C PRO A 68 -19.36 -10.26 9.61
N PRO A 69 -20.42 -9.72 10.24
CA PRO A 69 -20.29 -8.80 11.37
C PRO A 69 -19.40 -9.32 12.50
N THR A 70 -18.58 -8.43 13.06
CA THR A 70 -17.76 -8.70 14.24
C THR A 70 -18.66 -8.96 15.45
N PRO A 71 -18.43 -10.03 16.23
CA PRO A 71 -19.26 -10.33 17.39
C PRO A 71 -18.94 -9.36 18.54
N SER A 72 -19.96 -8.86 19.22
CA SER A 72 -19.85 -7.88 20.32
C SER A 72 -19.14 -8.41 21.58
N HIS A 73 -18.95 -9.73 21.70
CA HIS A 73 -18.42 -10.40 22.91
C HIS A 73 -17.49 -11.59 22.61
N ALA A 74 -16.70 -11.55 21.53
CA ALA A 74 -15.68 -12.60 21.37
C ALA A 74 -14.49 -12.34 22.30
N ASN A 75 -14.12 -13.36 23.09
CA ASN A 75 -12.82 -13.39 23.76
C ASN A 75 -11.72 -13.11 22.72
N GLU A 76 -10.98 -12.03 22.93
CA GLU A 76 -10.01 -11.45 21.98
C GLU A 76 -8.93 -12.45 21.52
N GLU A 77 -8.67 -13.49 22.31
CA GLU A 77 -7.55 -14.42 22.10
C GLU A 77 -7.77 -15.48 21.00
N LEU A 78 -8.99 -15.73 20.52
CA LEU A 78 -9.28 -16.83 19.57
C LEU A 78 -9.64 -16.38 18.14
N VAL A 79 -9.51 -15.09 17.82
CA VAL A 79 -10.08 -14.47 16.61
C VAL A 79 -8.99 -13.81 15.74
N LEU A 80 -7.74 -14.27 15.82
CA LEU A 80 -6.58 -13.69 15.11
C LEU A 80 -6.78 -13.51 13.59
N PHE A 81 -7.64 -14.31 12.96
CA PHE A 81 -7.88 -14.30 11.51
C PHE A 81 -9.28 -13.84 11.11
N THR A 82 -10.03 -13.23 12.02
CA THR A 82 -11.42 -12.86 11.74
C THR A 82 -11.82 -11.54 12.41
N THR A 83 -10.84 -10.67 12.65
CA THR A 83 -11.06 -9.27 13.03
C THR A 83 -11.32 -8.42 11.78
N GLU A 84 -11.93 -7.26 11.98
CA GLU A 84 -12.15 -6.28 10.90
C GLU A 84 -10.82 -5.82 10.28
N ASP A 85 -9.83 -5.48 11.11
CA ASP A 85 -8.47 -5.13 10.67
C ASP A 85 -7.83 -6.22 9.79
N TRP A 86 -8.09 -7.50 10.10
CA TRP A 86 -7.56 -8.60 9.31
C TRP A 86 -8.24 -8.69 7.93
N TYR A 87 -9.57 -8.54 7.87
CA TYR A 87 -10.28 -8.51 6.59
C TYR A 87 -9.88 -7.32 5.72
N ASP A 88 -9.61 -6.17 6.33
CA ASP A 88 -9.06 -5.00 5.66
C ASP A 88 -7.70 -5.25 5.05
N LEU A 89 -6.81 -5.87 5.83
CA LEU A 89 -5.48 -6.22 5.36
C LEU A 89 -5.54 -7.19 4.16
N GLU A 90 -6.34 -8.26 4.26
CA GLU A 90 -6.47 -9.27 3.20
C GLU A 90 -7.13 -8.72 1.93
N TYR A 91 -8.11 -7.83 2.07
CA TYR A 91 -8.70 -7.11 0.93
C TYR A 91 -7.63 -6.34 0.17
N ASN A 92 -6.91 -5.45 0.87
CA ASN A 92 -5.93 -4.58 0.25
C ASN A 92 -4.77 -5.40 -0.33
N TYR A 93 -4.31 -6.44 0.36
CA TYR A 93 -3.26 -7.32 -0.16
C TYR A 93 -3.70 -8.05 -1.44
N THR A 94 -4.95 -8.50 -1.50
CA THR A 94 -5.50 -9.16 -2.69
C THR A 94 -5.63 -8.17 -3.87
N ILE A 95 -6.02 -6.92 -3.61
CA ILE A 95 -5.99 -5.85 -4.62
C ILE A 95 -4.58 -5.64 -5.17
N LEU A 96 -3.57 -5.59 -4.29
CA LEU A 96 -2.17 -5.48 -4.74
C LEU A 96 -1.77 -6.66 -5.62
N GLN A 97 -2.07 -7.89 -5.22
CA GLN A 97 -1.70 -9.07 -6.03
C GLN A 97 -2.38 -9.06 -7.40
N LEU A 98 -3.62 -8.58 -7.50
CA LEU A 98 -4.37 -8.52 -8.75
C LEU A 98 -3.74 -7.57 -9.77
N TYR A 99 -3.44 -6.35 -9.37
CA TYR A 99 -2.92 -5.32 -10.29
C TYR A 99 -1.40 -5.32 -10.42
N ARG A 100 -0.67 -5.93 -9.49
CA ARG A 100 0.79 -5.92 -9.53
C ARG A 100 1.36 -6.53 -10.81
N ALA A 101 0.72 -7.55 -11.38
CA ALA A 101 1.11 -8.12 -12.67
C ALA A 101 0.94 -7.11 -13.84
N GLN A 102 -0.05 -6.23 -13.77
CA GLN A 102 -0.31 -5.21 -14.80
C GLN A 102 0.67 -4.04 -14.66
N ILE A 103 0.82 -3.46 -13.46
CA ILE A 103 1.66 -2.27 -13.25
C ILE A 103 3.16 -2.53 -13.47
N ILE A 104 3.61 -3.79 -13.40
CA ILE A 104 5.02 -4.19 -13.65
C ILE A 104 5.24 -4.51 -15.13
N ASP A 105 4.20 -4.90 -15.88
CA ASP A 105 4.34 -5.20 -17.30
C ASP A 105 4.36 -3.90 -18.13
N HIS A 106 5.56 -3.41 -18.42
CA HIS A 106 5.77 -2.22 -19.26
C HIS A 106 5.22 -2.33 -20.68
N ARG A 107 4.78 -3.52 -21.12
CA ARG A 107 4.18 -3.74 -22.44
C ARG A 107 2.65 -3.64 -22.42
N ALA A 108 2.04 -3.71 -21.24
CA ALA A 108 0.60 -3.62 -21.08
C ALA A 108 0.19 -2.17 -20.84
N GLU A 109 -0.78 -1.68 -21.60
CA GLU A 109 -1.45 -0.41 -21.30
C GLU A 109 -2.18 -0.56 -19.96
N THR A 110 -1.61 0.02 -18.91
CA THR A 110 -2.18 0.00 -17.56
C THR A 110 -2.91 1.31 -17.31
N THR A 111 -4.15 1.21 -16.82
CA THR A 111 -4.96 2.40 -16.55
C THR A 111 -4.47 3.12 -15.29
N ASP A 112 -4.63 4.45 -15.24
CA ASP A 112 -4.35 5.22 -14.03
C ASP A 112 -5.15 4.73 -12.83
N GLY A 113 -6.36 4.20 -13.06
CA GLY A 113 -7.18 3.58 -12.02
C GLY A 113 -6.48 2.43 -11.29
N ALA A 114 -5.73 1.58 -12.01
CA ALA A 114 -4.99 0.49 -11.38
C ALA A 114 -3.86 1.00 -10.48
N PHE A 115 -3.13 2.04 -10.90
CA PHE A 115 -2.12 2.69 -10.06
C PHE A 115 -2.74 3.34 -8.82
N LEU A 116 -3.86 4.05 -8.97
CA LEU A 116 -4.56 4.68 -7.85
C LEU A 116 -5.08 3.66 -6.83
N ASP A 117 -5.62 2.53 -7.29
CA ASP A 117 -6.04 1.44 -6.43
C ASP A 117 -4.86 0.80 -5.70
N CYS A 118 -3.74 0.56 -6.40
CA CYS A 118 -2.52 0.05 -5.80
C CYS A 118 -1.96 0.97 -4.72
N VAL A 119 -1.90 2.27 -4.98
CA VAL A 119 -1.42 3.27 -4.01
C VAL A 119 -2.27 3.26 -2.74
N LYS A 120 -3.60 3.31 -2.88
CA LYS A 120 -4.53 3.29 -1.74
C LYS A 120 -4.42 2.01 -0.93
N ALA A 121 -4.35 0.86 -1.63
CA ALA A 121 -4.23 -0.43 -0.97
C ALA A 121 -2.89 -0.58 -0.24
N ALA A 122 -1.78 -0.17 -0.86
CA ALA A 122 -0.46 -0.22 -0.27
C ALA A 122 -0.32 0.70 0.94
N GLU A 123 -0.86 1.92 0.86
CA GLU A 123 -0.96 2.84 2.00
C GLU A 123 -1.70 2.20 3.18
N SER A 124 -2.88 1.62 2.90
CA SER A 124 -3.72 0.99 3.92
C SER A 124 -2.98 -0.17 4.61
N ILE A 125 -2.24 -0.98 3.86
CA ILE A 125 -1.41 -2.08 4.41
C ILE A 125 -0.30 -1.54 5.32
N CYS A 126 0.44 -0.51 4.88
CA CYS A 126 1.52 0.08 5.67
C CYS A 126 0.99 0.65 6.99
N GLN A 127 -0.13 1.37 6.95
CA GLN A 127 -0.78 1.91 8.15
C GLN A 127 -1.30 0.81 9.08
N SER A 128 -1.95 -0.23 8.53
CA SER A 128 -2.47 -1.36 9.30
C SER A 128 -1.35 -2.11 10.02
N TYR A 129 -0.25 -2.42 9.33
CA TYR A 129 0.88 -3.10 9.95
C TYR A 129 1.60 -2.24 10.99
N ARG A 130 1.70 -0.92 10.76
CA ARG A 130 2.18 0.00 11.80
C ARG A 130 1.34 -0.08 13.06
N ARG A 131 0.00 -0.02 12.94
CA ARG A 131 -0.92 -0.14 14.08
C ARG A 131 -0.85 -1.50 14.79
N GLN A 132 -0.48 -2.56 14.08
CA GLN A 132 -0.38 -3.92 14.63
C GLN A 132 0.96 -4.19 15.34
N PHE A 133 2.07 -3.64 14.86
CA PHE A 133 3.39 -3.96 15.40
C PHE A 133 4.00 -2.86 16.29
N VAL A 134 3.71 -1.59 16.04
CA VAL A 134 4.27 -0.49 16.82
C VAL A 134 3.58 -0.43 18.19
N GLY A 135 4.39 -0.49 19.26
CA GLY A 135 3.89 -0.45 20.64
C GLY A 135 3.22 -1.74 21.15
N LYS A 136 3.12 -2.78 20.31
CA LYS A 136 2.46 -4.05 20.65
C LYS A 136 3.46 -5.20 20.68
N ARG A 137 3.24 -6.18 21.58
CA ARG A 137 4.07 -7.40 21.71
C ARG A 137 3.71 -8.51 20.70
N GLN A 138 2.95 -8.20 19.65
CA GLN A 138 2.50 -9.20 18.68
C GLN A 138 3.69 -9.76 17.87
N SER A 139 3.81 -11.08 17.78
CA SER A 139 4.89 -11.72 17.00
C SER A 139 4.75 -11.40 15.52
N CYS A 140 5.82 -10.87 14.91
CA CYS A 140 5.89 -10.70 13.46
C CYS A 140 5.97 -12.08 12.79
N THR A 141 5.18 -12.29 11.74
CA THR A 141 5.30 -13.47 10.89
C THR A 141 6.14 -13.13 9.66
N TRP A 142 6.78 -14.14 9.05
CA TRP A 142 7.46 -13.95 7.77
C TRP A 142 6.51 -13.45 6.68
N THR A 143 5.26 -13.93 6.69
CA THR A 143 4.21 -13.46 5.79
C THR A 143 3.98 -11.96 5.96
N ALA A 144 3.87 -11.46 7.20
CA ALA A 144 3.66 -10.03 7.44
C ALA A 144 4.80 -9.16 6.92
N LEU A 145 6.05 -9.60 7.11
CA LEU A 145 7.22 -8.92 6.55
C LEU A 145 7.14 -8.85 5.02
N HIS A 146 6.85 -9.99 4.37
CA HIS A 146 6.77 -10.06 2.92
C HIS A 146 5.63 -9.19 2.37
N GLU A 147 4.44 -9.25 2.96
CA GLU A 147 3.29 -8.44 2.55
C GLU A 147 3.54 -6.94 2.71
N LEU A 148 4.11 -6.52 3.85
CA LEU A 148 4.48 -5.13 4.11
C LEU A 148 5.52 -4.64 3.10
N PHE A 149 6.62 -5.39 2.93
CA PHE A 149 7.69 -5.00 2.02
C PHE A 149 7.17 -4.88 0.58
N LEU A 150 6.30 -5.79 0.18
CA LEU A 150 5.69 -5.77 -1.13
C LEU A 150 4.74 -4.59 -1.33
N ALA A 151 3.92 -4.29 -0.34
CA ALA A 151 3.08 -3.10 -0.35
C ALA A 151 3.93 -1.83 -0.48
N GLY A 152 5.00 -1.72 0.30
CA GLY A 152 5.96 -0.62 0.21
C GLY A 152 6.55 -0.48 -1.20
N LEU A 153 7.08 -1.56 -1.79
CA LEU A 153 7.64 -1.52 -3.13
C LEU A 153 6.61 -1.14 -4.20
N THR A 154 5.38 -1.67 -4.09
CA THR A 154 4.29 -1.31 -5.00
C THR A 154 3.93 0.16 -4.86
N TYR A 155 3.91 0.72 -3.64
CA TYR A 155 3.66 2.13 -3.40
C TYR A 155 4.70 3.01 -4.10
N LEU A 156 5.99 2.73 -3.89
CA LEU A 156 7.09 3.48 -4.52
C LEU A 156 7.03 3.37 -6.06
N HIS A 157 6.78 2.16 -6.58
CA HIS A 157 6.66 1.94 -8.03
C HIS A 157 5.53 2.77 -8.66
N CYS A 158 4.39 2.87 -8.00
CA CYS A 158 3.28 3.69 -8.48
C CYS A 158 3.65 5.17 -8.52
N LEU A 159 4.37 5.67 -7.49
CA LEU A 159 4.85 7.06 -7.45
C LEU A 159 5.88 7.37 -8.55
N TRP A 160 6.69 6.39 -8.96
CA TRP A 160 7.67 6.57 -10.02
C TRP A 160 7.04 6.54 -11.42
N THR A 161 5.98 5.76 -11.58
CA THR A 161 5.46 5.39 -12.91
C THR A 161 4.24 6.20 -13.31
N SER A 162 3.35 6.57 -12.39
CA SER A 162 2.09 7.27 -12.68
C SER A 162 2.08 8.67 -12.08
N SER A 163 1.89 9.68 -12.93
CA SER A 163 1.68 11.07 -12.48
C SER A 163 0.38 11.21 -11.67
N ALA A 164 -0.69 10.51 -12.07
CA ALA A 164 -1.95 10.50 -11.33
C ALA A 164 -1.77 9.95 -9.90
N ALA A 165 -0.99 8.88 -9.73
CA ALA A 165 -0.63 8.36 -8.42
C ALA A 165 0.18 9.36 -7.59
N GLN A 166 1.14 10.05 -8.22
CA GLN A 166 1.98 11.05 -7.58
C GLN A 166 1.15 12.26 -7.10
N GLU A 167 0.25 12.78 -7.93
CA GLU A 167 -0.65 13.88 -7.61
C GLU A 167 -1.64 13.50 -6.50
N ALA A 168 -2.23 12.30 -6.56
CA ALA A 168 -3.17 11.82 -5.55
C ALA A 168 -2.55 11.63 -4.16
N CYS A 169 -1.23 11.36 -4.11
CA CYS A 169 -0.52 11.28 -2.84
C CYS A 169 -0.06 12.66 -2.36
N GLY A 170 0.62 13.40 -3.22
CA GLY A 170 1.44 14.52 -2.79
C GLY A 170 2.61 14.08 -1.90
N TYR A 171 3.51 15.03 -1.60
CA TYR A 171 4.74 14.73 -0.86
C TYR A 171 4.48 14.38 0.62
N GLY A 172 3.62 15.12 1.32
CA GLY A 172 3.33 14.86 2.73
C GLY A 172 2.78 13.45 2.99
N LYS A 173 1.82 13.01 2.18
CA LYS A 173 1.23 11.66 2.31
C LYS A 173 2.20 10.56 1.92
N ALA A 174 2.99 10.78 0.86
CA ALA A 174 4.05 9.86 0.46
C ALA A 174 5.09 9.68 1.57
N ASN A 175 5.51 10.79 2.19
CA ASN A 175 6.45 10.76 3.31
C ASN A 175 5.86 10.00 4.51
N ALA A 176 4.61 10.27 4.88
CA ALA A 176 3.95 9.59 6.00
C ALA A 176 3.85 8.08 5.76
N THR A 177 3.43 7.67 4.54
CA THR A 177 3.31 6.25 4.18
C THR A 177 4.67 5.54 4.16
N CYS A 178 5.71 6.19 3.63
CA CYS A 178 7.07 5.65 3.66
C CYS A 178 7.56 5.47 5.09
N ASN A 179 7.33 6.44 5.98
CA ASN A 179 7.69 6.34 7.39
C ASN A 179 6.92 5.22 8.09
N ASP A 180 5.64 5.03 7.80
CA ASP A 180 4.86 3.93 8.38
C ASP A 180 5.45 2.56 8.04
N CYS A 181 5.87 2.37 6.78
CA CYS A 181 6.55 1.16 6.34
C CYS A 181 7.94 1.02 7.00
N ILE A 182 8.76 2.09 7.00
CA ILE A 182 10.11 2.08 7.59
C ILE A 182 10.05 1.72 9.08
N ILE A 183 9.23 2.43 9.86
CA ILE A 183 9.10 2.20 11.31
C ILE A 183 8.70 0.74 11.58
N THR A 184 7.77 0.21 10.77
CA THR A 184 7.33 -1.16 10.94
C THR A 184 8.46 -2.16 10.61
N LEU A 185 9.21 -1.94 9.52
CA LEU A 185 10.37 -2.77 9.17
C LEU A 185 11.50 -2.68 10.22
N VAL A 186 11.70 -1.52 10.84
CA VAL A 186 12.61 -1.35 11.99
C VAL A 186 12.18 -2.27 13.13
N VAL A 187 10.92 -2.20 13.56
CA VAL A 187 10.39 -3.05 14.63
C VAL A 187 10.51 -4.54 14.30
N MET A 188 10.28 -4.93 13.04
CA MET A 188 10.45 -6.31 12.60
C MET A 188 11.92 -6.76 12.67
N ALA A 189 12.84 -5.91 12.23
CA ALA A 189 14.28 -6.20 12.21
C ALA A 189 14.94 -6.20 13.60
N GLU A 190 14.42 -5.40 14.55
CA GLU A 190 14.84 -5.48 15.96
C GLU A 190 14.49 -6.83 16.59
N ARG A 191 13.36 -7.42 16.17
CA ARG A 191 12.90 -8.72 16.68
C ARG A 191 13.52 -9.89 15.92
N TRP A 192 13.85 -9.70 14.65
CA TRP A 192 14.41 -10.71 13.78
C TRP A 192 15.43 -10.10 12.82
N ASP A 193 16.70 -10.38 13.08
CA ASP A 193 17.83 -9.82 12.34
C ASP A 193 17.77 -10.10 10.81
N ALA A 194 17.19 -11.22 10.39
CA ALA A 194 17.06 -11.51 8.94
C ALA A 194 16.09 -10.57 8.20
N ALA A 195 15.30 -9.75 8.92
CA ALA A 195 14.50 -8.69 8.32
C ALA A 195 15.31 -7.39 8.06
N ALA A 196 16.53 -7.27 8.61
CA ALA A 196 17.37 -6.08 8.44
C ALA A 196 17.62 -5.70 6.96
N PRO A 197 17.92 -6.63 6.04
CA PRO A 197 18.10 -6.29 4.63
C PRO A 197 16.86 -5.63 4.00
N TYR A 198 15.64 -6.06 4.38
CA TYR A 198 14.39 -5.48 3.88
C TYR A 198 14.22 -4.03 4.34
N ARG A 199 14.55 -3.75 5.60
CA ARG A 199 14.58 -2.40 6.16
C ARG A 199 15.56 -1.51 5.39
N GLU A 200 16.82 -1.95 5.24
CA GLU A 200 17.86 -1.15 4.58
C GLU A 200 17.51 -0.83 3.13
N ILE A 201 17.04 -1.83 2.38
CA ILE A 201 16.61 -1.64 0.98
C ILE A 201 15.46 -0.64 0.92
N PHE A 202 14.46 -0.78 1.80
CA PHE A 202 13.30 0.09 1.76
C PHE A 202 13.65 1.53 2.16
N ILE A 203 14.50 1.74 3.18
CA ILE A 203 14.98 3.08 3.56
C ILE A 203 15.68 3.76 2.39
N ALA A 204 16.60 3.06 1.71
CA ALA A 204 17.33 3.62 0.57
C ALA A 204 16.38 4.03 -0.57
N LEU A 205 15.42 3.18 -0.92
CA LEU A 205 14.43 3.45 -1.97
C LEU A 205 13.46 4.57 -1.59
N ALA A 206 12.97 4.59 -0.35
CA ALA A 206 12.08 5.63 0.14
C ALA A 206 12.77 6.99 0.13
N ASN A 207 14.00 7.08 0.65
CA ASN A 207 14.78 8.32 0.62
C ASN A 207 14.98 8.84 -0.80
N ARG A 208 15.35 7.95 -1.74
CA ARG A 208 15.51 8.34 -3.14
C ARG A 208 14.20 8.83 -3.75
N THR A 209 13.09 8.16 -3.43
CA THR A 209 11.76 8.56 -3.89
C THR A 209 11.38 9.94 -3.37
N MET A 210 11.59 10.20 -2.08
CA MET A 210 11.29 11.49 -1.48
C MET A 210 12.15 12.61 -2.08
N SER A 211 13.44 12.36 -2.35
CA SER A 211 14.29 13.32 -3.07
C SER A 211 13.76 13.62 -4.46
N MET A 212 13.42 12.60 -5.26
CA MET A 212 12.86 12.78 -6.60
C MET A 212 11.54 13.58 -6.58
N MET A 213 10.68 13.35 -5.58
CA MET A 213 9.45 14.11 -5.42
C MET A 213 9.72 15.57 -5.05
N SER A 214 10.69 15.83 -4.17
CA SER A 214 11.07 17.19 -3.80
C SER A 214 11.65 17.96 -4.98
N GLU A 215 12.53 17.34 -5.79
CA GLU A 215 13.13 17.94 -6.98
C GLU A 215 12.03 18.35 -7.98
N ARG A 216 11.03 17.50 -8.20
CA ARG A 216 9.88 17.82 -9.08
C ARG A 216 9.04 18.98 -8.59
N ILE A 217 8.83 19.10 -7.27
CA ILE A 217 8.08 20.22 -6.67
C ILE A 217 8.86 21.52 -6.82
N VAL A 218 10.17 21.49 -6.59
CA VAL A 218 11.02 22.67 -6.79
C VAL A 218 11.03 23.08 -8.25
N GLU A 219 11.20 22.13 -9.18
CA GLU A 219 11.15 22.40 -10.62
C GLU A 219 9.80 22.97 -11.08
N SER A 220 8.68 22.43 -10.61
CA SER A 220 7.36 22.93 -10.98
C SER A 220 7.11 24.34 -10.45
N ALA A 221 7.52 24.62 -9.21
CA ALA A 221 7.45 25.96 -8.63
C ALA A 221 8.33 26.96 -9.40
N SER A 222 9.57 26.59 -9.76
CA SER A 222 10.46 27.44 -10.55
C SER A 222 9.94 27.72 -11.97
N ARG A 223 9.30 26.74 -12.63
CA ARG A 223 8.65 26.95 -13.94
C ARG A 223 7.48 27.92 -13.84
N ASN A 224 6.70 27.86 -12.77
CA ASN A 224 5.58 28.78 -12.56
C ASN A 224 6.08 30.22 -12.38
N MET A 225 7.15 30.42 -11.58
CA MET A 225 7.80 31.73 -11.39
C MET A 225 8.36 32.31 -12.69
N THR A 226 9.00 31.48 -13.53
CA THR A 226 9.59 31.94 -14.81
C THR A 226 8.58 32.19 -15.92
N SER A 227 7.34 31.66 -15.80
CA SER A 227 6.25 31.95 -16.76
C SER A 227 5.53 33.27 -16.47
N ALA A 228 5.65 33.80 -15.24
CA ALA A 228 5.31 35.18 -14.94
C ALA A 228 6.40 36.07 -15.58
N GLY A 229 6.03 36.92 -16.54
CA GLY A 229 6.96 37.70 -17.35
C GLY A 229 7.94 38.57 -16.53
N PRO A 230 8.96 39.16 -17.18
CA PRO A 230 10.12 39.78 -16.52
C PRO A 230 9.86 41.11 -15.79
N GLU A 231 8.61 41.48 -15.55
CA GLU A 231 8.26 42.71 -14.84
C GLU A 231 7.94 42.38 -13.37
N ASN A 232 8.91 42.70 -12.50
CA ASN A 232 8.91 42.58 -11.04
C ASN A 232 8.96 41.16 -10.44
N HIS A 233 10.18 40.62 -10.28
CA HIS A 233 10.45 39.66 -9.21
C HIS A 233 10.38 40.38 -7.85
N ASP A 234 9.18 40.51 -7.30
CA ASP A 234 8.96 41.09 -5.97
C ASP A 234 9.15 40.04 -4.86
N LYS A 235 9.38 40.50 -3.62
CA LYS A 235 9.48 39.64 -2.42
C LYS A 235 8.26 38.70 -2.27
N GLU A 236 7.11 39.08 -2.81
CA GLU A 236 5.90 38.27 -2.83
C GLU A 236 6.08 36.96 -3.61
N ASP A 237 6.84 36.95 -4.70
CA ASP A 237 7.04 35.76 -5.53
C ASP A 237 7.92 34.72 -4.82
N VAL A 238 8.95 35.18 -4.10
CA VAL A 238 9.77 34.32 -3.22
C VAL A 238 8.95 33.79 -2.04
N THR A 239 8.05 34.61 -1.49
CA THR A 239 7.17 34.22 -0.38
C THR A 239 6.13 33.19 -0.85
N GLU A 240 5.61 33.34 -2.07
CA GLU A 240 4.70 32.39 -2.70
C GLU A 240 5.40 31.07 -3.03
N TRP A 241 6.63 31.11 -3.55
CA TRP A 241 7.45 29.90 -3.70
C TRP A 241 7.67 29.19 -2.36
N MET A 242 8.07 29.93 -1.31
CA MET A 242 8.24 29.35 0.03
C MET A 242 6.93 28.75 0.54
N ARG A 243 5.79 29.40 0.26
CA ARG A 243 4.45 28.89 0.61
C ARG A 243 4.14 27.59 -0.14
N ILE A 244 4.39 27.51 -1.44
CA ILE A 244 4.15 26.30 -2.26
C ILE A 244 5.01 25.14 -1.74
N VAL A 245 6.29 25.37 -1.48
CA VAL A 245 7.20 24.33 -0.98
C VAL A 245 6.85 23.92 0.47
N ALA A 246 6.40 24.86 1.30
CA ALA A 246 5.93 24.59 2.66
C ALA A 246 4.59 23.82 2.67
N ASP A 247 3.62 24.21 1.85
CA ASP A 247 2.31 23.57 1.70
C ASP A 247 2.45 22.15 1.12
N ALA A 248 3.41 21.96 0.22
CA ALA A 248 3.80 20.63 -0.24
C ALA A 248 4.47 19.77 0.86
N GLY A 249 4.81 20.33 2.02
CA GLY A 249 5.41 19.61 3.15
C GLY A 249 6.89 19.29 2.98
N VAL A 250 7.57 19.83 1.94
CA VAL A 250 8.98 19.56 1.65
C VAL A 250 9.90 20.19 2.71
N LEU A 251 9.58 21.40 3.17
CA LEU A 251 10.38 22.11 4.18
C LEU A 251 10.24 21.53 5.59
N GLN A 252 9.13 20.84 5.91
CA GLN A 252 8.95 20.21 7.22
C GLN A 252 9.74 18.91 7.38
N GLY A 253 9.99 18.17 6.28
CA GLY A 253 10.70 16.90 6.31
C GLY A 253 12.21 17.01 6.60
N TYR A 254 12.83 18.15 6.28
CA TYR A 254 14.28 18.33 6.42
C TYR A 254 14.73 18.58 7.87
N ASN A 255 13.86 19.15 8.71
CA ASN A 255 14.21 19.51 10.09
C ASN A 255 14.26 18.31 11.06
N GLY A 256 13.69 17.16 10.69
CA GLY A 256 13.77 15.92 11.49
C GLY A 256 15.08 15.15 11.34
N LEU A 257 15.83 15.39 10.25
CA LEU A 257 17.09 14.68 9.96
C LEU A 257 18.33 15.34 10.57
N LEU A 258 18.27 16.63 10.90
CA LEU A 258 19.39 17.37 11.50
C LEU A 258 19.35 17.42 13.04
N THR A 259 18.20 17.11 13.64
CA THR A 259 18.03 17.11 15.11
C THR A 259 18.42 15.78 15.77
N GLY A 260 18.73 14.74 14.97
CA GLY A 260 19.20 13.43 15.46
C GLY A 260 20.72 13.22 15.47
N LEU A 261 21.51 14.17 14.96
CA LEU A 261 22.98 14.06 14.84
C LEU A 261 23.76 15.07 15.70
N THR A 262 23.09 15.73 16.65
CA THR A 262 23.74 16.51 17.70
C THR A 262 23.18 16.10 19.06
N ARG A 263 23.74 15.03 19.62
CA ARG A 263 23.85 14.86 21.07
C ARG A 263 25.07 14.01 21.38
N ASP A 264 25.83 14.54 22.32
CA ASP A 264 27.13 14.08 22.83
C ASP A 264 27.18 12.61 23.26
#